data_AF-A0A2D4M2R9-F1
#
_entry.id   AF-A0A2D4M2R9-F1
#
_cell.length_a   1.000
_cell.length_b   1.000
_cell.length_c   1.000
_cell.angle_alpha   90.00
_cell.angle_beta   90.00
_cell.angle_gamma   90.00
#
_symmetry.space_group_name_H-M   'P 1'
#
loop_
_entity.id
_entity.type
_entity.pdbx_description
1 polymer ?
#
loop_
_entity_poly.entity_id
_entity_poly.type
_entity_poly.pdbx_seq_one_letter_code
_entity_poly.pdbx_strand_id
1 'polypeptide(L)'
;GYENEDAYPDAELLFLDIHNIHVMRESLKKLKDIVYPHVEESHWLSSLESTHWLEHIKRIGHGDKNHADADRSPIFLQFIDCVWQMSKQFPTAFEFNEQFLITILDHLYSCRFGTFLYSCDSVREKEKLSEKTLSLWSLINSSKSKYTNPFYTKELNRALYPVTSMRHLELWVNYYIRWNPRIRQQQPNPVEQRYMELLALRDDYMKRLEELQITSNPKLSNSSSSSSSSSSSSQMMSHVQTHF
;
A
#
# COMPACT_ATOMS: atom_id res chain seq x y z
N GLY A 1 -3.59 22.18 24.83
CA GLY A 1 -2.69 23.35 24.75
C GLY A 1 -1.55 23.01 23.83
N TYR A 2 -0.54 23.87 23.77
CA TYR A 2 0.75 23.61 23.14
C TYR A 2 1.85 24.13 24.08
N GLU A 3 3.05 23.61 23.93
CA GLU A 3 4.28 24.02 24.59
C GLU A 3 4.66 25.43 24.11
N ASN A 4 4.74 26.42 25.01
CA ASN A 4 5.11 27.79 24.65
C ASN A 4 6.63 28.00 24.68
N GLU A 5 7.10 28.92 23.83
CA GLU A 5 8.52 29.26 23.64
C GLU A 5 9.19 29.71 24.96
N ASP A 6 8.47 30.39 25.86
CA ASP A 6 9.04 30.81 27.16
C ASP A 6 9.40 29.64 28.09
N ALA A 7 8.70 28.50 27.96
CA ALA A 7 8.97 27.29 28.73
C ALA A 7 9.91 26.31 28.00
N TYR A 8 10.03 26.45 26.68
CA TYR A 8 10.81 25.56 25.80
C TYR A 8 11.61 26.39 24.77
N PRO A 9 12.63 27.17 25.20
CA PRO A 9 13.32 28.13 24.34
C PRO A 9 14.17 27.49 23.24
N ASP A 10 14.54 26.21 23.39
CA ASP A 10 15.29 25.43 22.40
C ASP A 10 14.36 24.57 21.49
N ALA A 11 13.04 24.83 21.48
CA ALA A 11 12.06 24.08 20.69
C ALA A 11 11.35 24.98 19.66
N GLU A 12 11.22 24.49 18.43
CA GLU A 12 10.45 25.15 17.35
C GLU A 12 9.05 24.53 17.25
N LEU A 13 8.00 25.35 17.39
CA LEU A 13 6.62 24.91 17.29
C LEU A 13 6.09 25.07 15.85
N LEU A 14 5.80 23.94 15.19
CA LEU A 14 5.26 23.91 13.83
C LEU A 14 3.80 23.43 13.83
N PHE A 15 2.89 24.28 13.34
CA PHE A 15 1.50 23.89 13.07
C PHE A 15 1.42 23.18 11.71
N LEU A 16 0.86 21.97 11.71
CA LEU A 16 0.74 21.13 10.51
C LEU A 16 -0.63 21.27 9.79
N ASP A 17 -1.53 22.12 10.33
CA ASP A 17 -2.87 22.41 9.81
C ASP A 17 -3.76 21.19 9.49
N ILE A 18 -3.48 20.05 10.13
CA ILE A 18 -4.27 18.82 10.01
C ILE A 18 -5.56 18.99 10.82
N HIS A 19 -6.69 19.16 10.13
CA HIS A 19 -8.00 19.30 10.74
C HIS A 19 -8.43 18.09 11.59
N ASN A 20 -9.37 18.31 12.51
CA ASN A 20 -9.86 17.28 13.44
C ASN A 20 -10.75 16.21 12.79
N ILE A 21 -11.07 15.19 13.58
CA ILE A 21 -11.88 14.02 13.19
C ILE A 21 -13.25 14.35 12.58
N HIS A 22 -13.85 15.50 12.89
CA HIS A 22 -15.18 15.84 12.36
C HIS A 22 -15.10 16.44 10.96
N VAL A 23 -14.11 17.31 10.70
CA VAL A 23 -13.85 17.87 9.35
C VAL A 23 -13.55 16.75 8.36
N MET A 24 -12.67 15.84 8.76
CA MET A 24 -12.28 14.67 7.96
C MET A 24 -13.49 13.75 7.65
N ARG A 25 -14.47 13.65 8.55
CA ARG A 25 -15.70 12.85 8.35
C ARG A 25 -16.63 13.48 7.32
N GLU A 26 -16.89 14.78 7.40
CA GLU A 26 -17.75 15.44 6.41
C GLU A 26 -17.10 15.45 5.01
N SER A 27 -15.77 15.48 4.95
CA SER A 27 -15.01 15.29 3.70
C SER A 27 -15.27 13.92 3.05
N LEU A 28 -15.25 12.80 3.80
CA LEU A 28 -15.61 11.46 3.28
C LEU A 28 -17.03 11.45 2.72
N LYS A 29 -17.96 12.04 3.45
CA LYS A 29 -19.37 12.03 3.11
C LYS A 29 -19.60 12.68 1.75
N LYS A 30 -19.03 13.88 1.54
CA LYS A 30 -19.03 14.56 0.25
C LYS A 30 -18.41 13.71 -0.87
N LEU A 31 -17.29 13.01 -0.64
CA LEU A 31 -16.74 12.09 -1.66
C LEU A 31 -17.72 10.99 -2.01
N LYS A 32 -18.22 10.28 -0.99
CA LYS A 32 -19.10 9.13 -1.18
C LYS A 32 -20.32 9.51 -2.04
N ASP A 33 -20.89 10.67 -1.78
CA ASP A 33 -22.07 11.19 -2.46
C ASP A 33 -21.80 11.54 -3.95
N ILE A 34 -20.55 11.79 -4.35
CA ILE A 34 -20.17 12.03 -5.77
C ILE A 34 -19.62 10.79 -6.51
N VAL A 35 -19.10 9.78 -5.81
CA VAL A 35 -18.65 8.51 -6.44
C VAL A 35 -19.74 7.46 -6.57
N TYR A 36 -20.82 7.56 -5.79
CA TYR A 36 -21.84 6.53 -5.70
C TYR A 36 -23.25 7.13 -5.50
N PRO A 37 -24.28 6.68 -6.26
CA PRO A 37 -24.30 5.49 -7.12
C PRO A 37 -23.79 5.70 -8.55
N HIS A 38 -23.75 6.95 -9.03
CA HIS A 38 -23.33 7.31 -10.39
C HIS A 38 -22.36 8.49 -10.33
N VAL A 39 -21.29 8.43 -11.13
CA VAL A 39 -20.33 9.53 -11.29
C VAL A 39 -20.84 10.45 -12.38
N GLU A 40 -20.85 11.77 -12.12
CA GLU A 40 -21.16 12.78 -13.14
C GLU A 40 -19.85 13.37 -13.71
N GLU A 41 -19.58 13.11 -14.99
CA GLU A 41 -18.30 13.49 -15.63
C GLU A 41 -18.18 15.00 -15.87
N SER A 42 -19.29 15.70 -16.16
CA SER A 42 -19.36 17.13 -16.51
C SER A 42 -18.75 18.06 -15.45
N HIS A 43 -18.91 17.71 -14.17
CA HIS A 43 -18.45 18.50 -13.03
C HIS A 43 -17.52 17.71 -12.10
N TRP A 44 -16.99 16.58 -12.56
CA TRP A 44 -16.24 15.62 -11.75
C TRP A 44 -15.11 16.26 -10.91
N LEU A 45 -14.24 17.04 -11.54
CA LEU A 45 -13.07 17.64 -10.88
C LEU A 45 -13.48 18.68 -9.82
N SER A 46 -14.41 19.58 -10.15
CA SER A 46 -14.95 20.57 -9.20
C SER A 46 -15.72 19.92 -8.05
N SER A 47 -16.47 18.87 -8.34
CA SER A 47 -17.18 18.09 -7.32
C SER A 47 -16.18 17.43 -6.38
N LEU A 48 -15.13 16.77 -6.92
CA LEU A 48 -14.07 16.13 -6.15
C LEU A 48 -13.28 17.13 -5.29
N GLU A 49 -12.93 18.30 -5.83
CA GLU A 49 -12.26 19.37 -5.09
C GLU A 49 -13.11 19.87 -3.92
N SER A 50 -14.42 20.10 -4.14
CA SER A 50 -15.36 20.56 -3.09
C SER A 50 -15.52 19.60 -1.90
N THR A 51 -15.08 18.36 -2.06
CA THR A 51 -15.08 17.35 -0.99
C THR A 51 -13.95 17.54 0.01
N HIS A 52 -12.87 18.25 -0.37
CA HIS A 52 -11.59 18.28 0.34
C HIS A 52 -10.98 16.88 0.56
N TRP A 53 -11.44 15.86 -0.17
CA TRP A 53 -11.12 14.47 0.15
C TRP A 53 -9.66 14.13 -0.02
N LEU A 54 -9.07 14.56 -1.14
CA LEU A 54 -7.65 14.37 -1.42
C LEU A 54 -6.74 15.07 -0.39
N GLU A 55 -7.31 15.95 0.45
CA GLU A 55 -6.64 16.61 1.57
C GLU A 55 -6.82 15.81 2.89
N HIS A 56 -7.89 14.98 3.04
CA HIS A 56 -8.49 14.62 4.34
C HIS A 56 -9.11 13.19 4.51
N ILE A 57 -8.78 12.21 3.65
CA ILE A 57 -9.27 10.80 3.54
C ILE A 57 -9.54 9.96 4.84
N LYS A 58 -10.67 9.21 5.09
CA LYS A 58 -10.74 7.78 5.61
C LYS A 58 -12.11 7.01 5.85
N ARG A 59 -12.50 6.73 7.13
CA ARG A 59 -13.03 5.44 7.68
C ARG A 59 -14.48 5.42 8.11
N ILE A 60 -14.99 4.19 8.04
CA ILE A 60 -16.29 3.72 8.49
C ILE A 60 -16.13 2.90 9.81
N GLY A 61 -17.03 3.12 10.78
CA GLY A 61 -17.00 2.38 12.07
C GLY A 61 -17.49 0.93 11.97
N HIS A 62 -17.10 0.08 12.92
CA HIS A 62 -17.65 -1.27 13.07
C HIS A 62 -18.95 -1.27 13.90
N GLY A 63 -19.87 -2.18 13.57
CA GLY A 63 -20.64 -2.96 14.55
C GLY A 63 -21.78 -2.31 15.34
N ASP A 64 -21.80 -0.99 15.53
CA ASP A 64 -22.85 -0.32 16.32
C ASP A 64 -23.85 0.50 15.46
N LYS A 65 -25.12 0.48 15.89
CA LYS A 65 -26.30 1.04 15.22
C LYS A 65 -26.29 2.57 15.16
N ASN A 66 -25.51 3.26 16.01
CA ASN A 66 -25.29 4.70 15.88
C ASN A 66 -24.35 5.02 14.72
N HIS A 67 -24.87 4.96 13.49
CA HIS A 67 -24.16 5.47 12.30
C HIS A 67 -23.79 6.97 12.38
N ALA A 68 -24.44 7.71 13.30
CA ALA A 68 -24.22 9.13 13.57
C ALA A 68 -23.25 9.42 14.75
N ASP A 69 -22.60 8.39 15.31
CA ASP A 69 -21.60 8.54 16.38
C ASP A 69 -20.48 9.52 15.98
N ALA A 70 -20.28 10.52 16.82
CA ALA A 70 -19.40 11.65 16.55
C ALA A 70 -17.91 11.26 16.51
N ASP A 71 -17.54 10.19 17.22
CA ASP A 71 -16.17 9.69 17.34
C ASP A 71 -15.76 8.83 16.12
N ARG A 72 -16.73 8.46 15.26
CA ARG A 72 -16.44 7.77 14.00
C ARG A 72 -15.80 8.72 13.02
N SER A 73 -14.56 8.40 12.67
CA SER A 73 -13.81 9.14 11.67
C SER A 73 -12.83 8.23 10.91
N PRO A 74 -12.29 8.68 9.75
CA PRO A 74 -10.95 9.33 9.83
C PRO A 74 -9.71 8.46 10.18
N ILE A 75 -8.49 8.94 9.90
CA ILE A 75 -7.20 8.49 10.50
C ILE A 75 -6.43 7.30 9.82
N PHE A 76 -6.29 6.10 10.40
CA PHE A 76 -5.50 4.95 9.82
C PHE A 76 -5.63 4.55 8.29
N LEU A 77 -6.54 5.07 7.46
CA LEU A 77 -6.61 4.88 5.98
C LEU A 77 -6.52 6.22 5.23
N GLN A 78 -6.53 7.39 5.89
CA GLN A 78 -5.72 8.48 5.34
C GLN A 78 -4.30 7.93 5.28
N PHE A 79 -3.84 7.29 6.34
CA PHE A 79 -2.58 6.54 6.34
C PHE A 79 -2.48 5.45 5.24
N ILE A 80 -3.41 4.49 5.11
CA ILE A 80 -3.38 3.50 4.00
C ILE A 80 -3.49 4.14 2.60
N ASP A 81 -4.29 5.19 2.40
CA ASP A 81 -4.37 5.89 1.11
C ASP A 81 -3.07 6.65 0.83
N CYS A 82 -2.52 7.40 1.79
CA CYS A 82 -1.18 7.99 1.69
C CYS A 82 -0.10 6.93 1.39
N VAL A 83 -0.19 5.73 1.98
CA VAL A 83 0.69 4.59 1.63
C VAL A 83 0.44 4.12 0.18
N TRP A 84 -0.81 4.12 -0.30
CA TRP A 84 -1.13 3.88 -1.71
C TRP A 84 -0.57 4.97 -2.63
N GLN A 85 -0.74 6.26 -2.33
CA GLN A 85 -0.15 7.40 -3.05
C GLN A 85 1.39 7.26 -3.11
N MET A 86 2.03 6.88 -2.00
CA MET A 86 3.47 6.60 -1.99
C MET A 86 3.83 5.39 -2.85
N SER A 87 3.03 4.31 -2.84
CA SER A 87 3.28 3.14 -3.70
C SER A 87 3.12 3.45 -5.20
N LYS A 88 2.24 4.41 -5.53
CA LYS A 88 2.04 4.97 -6.87
C LYS A 88 3.23 5.82 -7.32
N GLN A 89 3.73 6.71 -6.46
CA GLN A 89 4.90 7.55 -6.75
C GLN A 89 6.24 6.77 -6.72
N PHE A 90 6.30 5.65 -5.98
CA PHE A 90 7.50 4.81 -5.85
C PHE A 90 7.20 3.31 -6.10
N PRO A 91 6.94 2.89 -7.37
CA PRO A 91 6.45 1.54 -7.68
C PRO A 91 7.35 0.37 -7.28
N THR A 92 8.65 0.61 -7.05
CA THR A 92 9.65 -0.41 -6.67
C THR A 92 9.99 -0.42 -5.18
N ALA A 93 9.53 0.56 -4.40
CA ALA A 93 10.02 0.77 -3.03
C ALA A 93 9.30 -0.09 -1.97
N PHE A 94 8.10 -0.60 -2.27
CA PHE A 94 7.27 -1.34 -1.32
C PHE A 94 7.18 -2.83 -1.69
N GLU A 95 7.40 -3.72 -0.71
CA GLU A 95 7.29 -5.18 -0.89
C GLU A 95 5.83 -5.62 -1.13
N PHE A 96 4.86 -4.85 -0.63
CA PHE A 96 3.44 -5.13 -0.79
C PHE A 96 2.85 -4.45 -2.03
N ASN A 97 1.78 -5.05 -2.57
CA ASN A 97 1.01 -4.50 -3.70
C ASN A 97 -0.30 -3.83 -3.23
N GLU A 98 -1.07 -3.25 -4.17
CA GLU A 98 -2.35 -2.61 -3.87
C GLU A 98 -3.37 -3.56 -3.21
N GLN A 99 -3.39 -4.83 -3.62
CA GLN A 99 -4.31 -5.84 -3.09
C GLN A 99 -4.09 -6.09 -1.59
N PHE A 100 -2.85 -5.98 -1.08
CA PHE A 100 -2.56 -6.03 0.36
C PHE A 100 -3.26 -4.89 1.11
N LEU A 101 -3.18 -3.66 0.59
CA LEU A 101 -3.80 -2.48 1.19
C LEU A 101 -5.33 -2.61 1.18
N ILE A 102 -5.94 -3.01 0.05
CA ILE A 102 -7.39 -3.24 -0.03
C ILE A 102 -7.83 -4.34 0.96
N THR A 103 -7.08 -5.45 1.07
CA THR A 103 -7.39 -6.54 2.02
C THR A 103 -7.29 -6.10 3.49
N ILE A 104 -6.33 -5.24 3.84
CA ILE A 104 -6.30 -4.61 5.18
C ILE A 104 -7.59 -3.83 5.43
N LEU A 105 -8.09 -3.09 4.45
CA LEU A 105 -9.27 -2.23 4.60
C LEU A 105 -10.60 -2.98 4.61
N ASP A 106 -10.70 -4.09 3.87
CA ASP A 106 -11.85 -4.99 3.99
C ASP A 106 -11.89 -5.65 5.37
N HIS A 107 -10.73 -6.05 5.91
CA HIS A 107 -10.67 -6.65 7.25
C HIS A 107 -10.71 -5.63 8.40
N LEU A 108 -10.41 -4.36 8.14
CA LEU A 108 -10.69 -3.20 9.00
C LEU A 108 -12.19 -2.97 9.21
N TYR A 109 -13.07 -3.60 8.42
CA TYR A 109 -14.54 -3.52 8.57
C TYR A 109 -15.22 -4.86 8.85
N SER A 110 -14.67 -5.98 8.38
CA SER A 110 -15.31 -7.29 8.49
C SER A 110 -15.44 -7.88 9.91
N CYS A 111 -14.74 -7.34 10.92
CA CYS A 111 -14.59 -7.93 12.26
C CYS A 111 -14.11 -9.40 12.30
N ARG A 112 -13.64 -9.97 11.18
CA ARG A 112 -13.25 -11.40 11.08
C ARG A 112 -12.01 -11.75 11.91
N PHE A 113 -11.16 -10.77 12.18
CA PHE A 113 -9.88 -10.93 12.86
C PHE A 113 -9.79 -9.97 14.05
N GLY A 114 -9.05 -10.37 15.08
CA GLY A 114 -8.84 -9.55 16.27
C GLY A 114 -8.02 -8.29 16.04
N THR A 115 -7.20 -8.26 14.98
CA THR A 115 -6.13 -7.27 14.73
C THR A 115 -6.55 -5.80 14.87
N PHE A 116 -7.80 -5.46 14.51
CA PHE A 116 -8.32 -4.08 14.58
C PHE A 116 -9.45 -3.88 15.61
N LEU A 117 -9.67 -4.86 16.50
CA LEU A 117 -10.61 -4.74 17.61
C LEU A 117 -9.97 -4.03 18.81
N TYR A 118 -10.81 -3.40 19.64
CA TYR A 118 -10.48 -2.62 20.84
C TYR A 118 -9.59 -1.38 20.59
N SER A 119 -9.64 -0.43 21.53
CA SER A 119 -9.01 0.89 21.38
C SER A 119 -7.59 1.00 21.95
N CYS A 120 -7.17 0.07 22.82
CA CYS A 120 -5.82 0.03 23.39
C CYS A 120 -5.44 -1.39 23.82
N ASP A 121 -4.13 -1.66 23.95
CA ASP A 121 -3.63 -3.02 24.20
C ASP A 121 -3.97 -3.55 25.59
N SER A 122 -4.08 -2.69 26.62
CA SER A 122 -4.53 -3.09 27.96
C SER A 122 -5.92 -3.77 27.95
N VAL A 123 -6.84 -3.29 27.10
CA VAL A 123 -8.16 -3.93 26.94
C VAL A 123 -8.05 -5.24 26.15
N ARG A 124 -7.15 -5.31 25.16
CA ARG A 124 -6.90 -6.54 24.37
C ARG A 124 -6.32 -7.67 25.21
N GLU A 125 -5.41 -7.34 26.13
CA GLU A 125 -4.84 -8.27 27.10
C GLU A 125 -5.91 -8.76 28.09
N LYS A 126 -6.65 -7.82 28.71
CA LYS A 126 -7.75 -8.14 29.62
C LYS A 126 -8.78 -9.07 28.98
N GLU A 127 -9.11 -8.82 27.71
CA GLU A 127 -10.04 -9.63 26.94
C GLU A 127 -9.41 -10.88 26.31
N LYS A 128 -8.12 -11.16 26.52
CA LYS A 128 -7.40 -12.32 25.97
C LYS A 128 -7.59 -12.47 24.44
N LEU A 129 -7.49 -11.36 23.72
CA LEU A 129 -7.79 -11.27 22.29
C LEU A 129 -7.04 -12.32 21.45
N SER A 130 -5.76 -12.55 21.76
CA SER A 130 -4.87 -13.52 21.09
C SER A 130 -5.27 -14.98 21.28
N GLU A 131 -5.96 -15.32 22.38
CA GLU A 131 -6.50 -16.66 22.63
C GLU A 131 -7.86 -16.86 21.94
N LYS A 132 -8.68 -15.79 21.89
CA LYS A 132 -10.07 -15.84 21.42
C LYS A 132 -10.24 -15.61 19.91
N THR A 133 -9.26 -15.03 19.22
CA THR A 133 -9.40 -14.57 17.83
C THR A 133 -8.16 -14.84 16.98
N LEU A 134 -8.35 -14.96 15.67
CA LEU A 134 -7.26 -15.06 14.71
C LEU A 134 -6.69 -13.67 14.35
N SER A 135 -5.40 -13.63 14.02
CA SER A 135 -4.74 -12.44 13.47
C SER A 135 -4.94 -12.38 11.95
N LEU A 136 -5.20 -11.18 11.42
CA LEU A 136 -5.21 -10.90 9.99
C LEU A 136 -3.88 -11.27 9.33
N TRP A 137 -2.77 -11.05 10.04
CA TRP A 137 -1.43 -11.36 9.54
C TRP A 137 -1.23 -12.87 9.30
N SER A 138 -1.94 -13.74 10.04
CA SER A 138 -1.93 -15.18 9.78
C SER A 138 -2.55 -15.53 8.41
N LEU A 139 -3.61 -14.83 8.00
CA LEU A 139 -4.19 -15.00 6.66
C LEU A 139 -3.24 -14.44 5.59
N ILE A 140 -2.76 -13.21 5.75
CA ILE A 140 -1.91 -12.54 4.75
C ILE A 140 -0.60 -13.33 4.53
N ASN A 141 0.07 -13.74 5.60
CA ASN A 141 1.35 -14.44 5.51
C ASN A 141 1.21 -15.88 4.95
N SER A 142 0.06 -16.53 5.14
CA SER A 142 -0.23 -17.84 4.52
C SER A 142 -0.38 -17.78 2.99
N SER A 143 -0.59 -16.60 2.42
CA SER A 143 -0.74 -16.38 0.97
C SER A 143 0.14 -15.22 0.49
N LYS A 144 1.36 -15.08 1.03
CA LYS A 144 2.24 -13.93 0.82
C LYS A 144 2.42 -13.56 -0.66
N SER A 145 2.56 -14.53 -1.56
CA SER A 145 2.73 -14.33 -3.01
C SER A 145 1.62 -13.50 -3.65
N LYS A 146 0.37 -13.58 -3.16
CA LYS A 146 -0.75 -12.75 -3.65
C LYS A 146 -0.57 -11.26 -3.32
N TYR A 147 0.16 -10.97 -2.25
CA TYR A 147 0.30 -9.65 -1.65
C TYR A 147 1.65 -8.99 -1.96
N THR A 148 2.61 -9.74 -2.52
CA THR A 148 3.91 -9.23 -2.91
C THR A 148 3.84 -8.42 -4.21
N ASN A 149 4.55 -7.31 -4.24
CA ASN A 149 4.86 -6.51 -5.42
C ASN A 149 6.01 -7.17 -6.20
N PRO A 150 5.79 -7.62 -7.45
CA PRO A 150 6.82 -8.27 -8.26
C PRO A 150 7.99 -7.37 -8.68
N PHE A 151 7.91 -6.05 -8.42
CA PHE A 151 8.91 -5.03 -8.77
C PHE A 151 9.64 -4.48 -7.55
N TYR A 152 9.35 -5.03 -6.37
CA TYR A 152 10.02 -4.64 -5.14
C TYR A 152 11.53 -4.83 -5.27
N THR A 153 12.26 -3.73 -5.12
CA THR A 153 13.72 -3.70 -5.12
C THR A 153 14.17 -3.36 -3.70
N LYS A 154 14.99 -4.23 -3.10
CA LYS A 154 15.51 -4.04 -1.74
C LYS A 154 16.63 -3.00 -1.72
N GLU A 155 16.24 -1.73 -1.77
CA GLU A 155 17.15 -0.60 -1.64
C GLU A 155 17.39 -0.29 -0.15
N LEU A 156 18.63 -0.43 0.31
CA LEU A 156 19.02 -0.07 1.68
C LEU A 156 19.32 1.44 1.76
N ASN A 157 18.81 2.09 2.81
CA ASN A 157 19.09 3.48 3.17
C ASN A 157 18.58 4.59 2.21
N ARG A 158 17.58 4.32 1.36
CA ARG A 158 16.89 5.36 0.58
C ARG A 158 15.75 6.00 1.37
N ALA A 159 15.80 7.31 1.54
CA ALA A 159 14.64 8.10 1.98
C ALA A 159 13.69 8.37 0.80
N LEU A 160 12.38 8.32 1.05
CA LEU A 160 11.34 8.64 0.08
C LEU A 160 10.76 10.02 0.37
N TYR A 161 10.75 10.90 -0.63
CA TYR A 161 10.21 12.26 -0.54
C TYR A 161 9.02 12.39 -1.52
N PRO A 162 7.79 12.07 -1.09
CA PRO A 162 6.61 12.14 -1.95
C PRO A 162 6.25 13.59 -2.28
N VAL A 163 5.66 13.79 -3.46
CA VAL A 163 5.07 15.08 -3.85
C VAL A 163 3.65 15.15 -3.31
N THR A 164 3.39 16.10 -2.42
CA THR A 164 2.10 16.32 -1.74
C THR A 164 1.15 17.26 -2.50
N SER A 165 1.52 17.69 -3.71
CA SER A 165 0.68 18.56 -4.54
C SER A 165 -0.55 17.81 -5.08
N MET A 166 -1.72 18.43 -5.03
CA MET A 166 -2.98 17.94 -5.62
C MET A 166 -2.88 17.55 -7.12
N ARG A 167 -1.85 18.01 -7.84
CA ARG A 167 -1.55 17.58 -9.24
C ARG A 167 -0.92 16.19 -9.35
N HIS A 168 -0.43 15.63 -8.25
CA HIS A 168 0.28 14.34 -8.16
C HIS A 168 -0.41 13.34 -7.22
N LEU A 169 -1.52 13.73 -6.61
CA LEU A 169 -2.40 12.86 -5.83
C LEU A 169 -3.51 12.35 -6.76
N GLU A 170 -3.68 11.04 -6.84
CA GLU A 170 -4.74 10.42 -7.62
C GLU A 170 -5.91 10.04 -6.70
N LEU A 171 -7.15 9.98 -7.23
CA LEU A 171 -8.20 9.30 -6.50
C LEU A 171 -7.97 7.79 -6.59
N TRP A 172 -8.03 7.09 -5.46
CA TRP A 172 -7.90 5.62 -5.43
C TRP A 172 -9.14 4.91 -5.99
N VAL A 173 -9.27 4.88 -7.32
CA VAL A 173 -10.42 4.32 -8.06
C VAL A 173 -10.71 2.87 -7.65
N ASN A 174 -9.66 2.05 -7.55
CA ASN A 174 -9.73 0.62 -7.19
C ASN A 174 -10.23 0.37 -5.76
N TYR A 175 -10.30 1.40 -4.90
CA TYR A 175 -10.92 1.33 -3.58
C TYR A 175 -12.29 2.05 -3.53
N TYR A 176 -12.35 3.33 -3.91
CA TYR A 176 -13.56 4.14 -3.75
C TYR A 176 -14.68 3.81 -4.74
N ILE A 177 -14.34 3.41 -5.96
CA ILE A 177 -15.32 3.21 -7.05
C ILE A 177 -15.43 1.73 -7.47
N ARG A 178 -14.81 0.81 -6.70
CA ARG A 178 -14.74 -0.65 -6.95
C ARG A 178 -16.08 -1.40 -7.07
N TRP A 179 -17.17 -0.74 -6.67
CA TRP A 179 -18.54 -1.27 -6.73
C TRP A 179 -19.32 -0.80 -7.96
N ASN A 180 -18.81 0.16 -8.73
CA ASN A 180 -19.47 0.63 -9.95
C ASN A 180 -19.34 -0.44 -11.07
N PRO A 181 -20.46 -1.01 -11.56
CA PRO A 181 -20.40 -2.06 -12.58
C PRO A 181 -19.74 -1.63 -13.88
N ARG A 182 -19.83 -0.34 -14.25
CA ARG A 182 -19.23 0.20 -15.49
C ARG A 182 -17.70 0.16 -15.42
N ILE A 183 -17.12 0.49 -14.27
CA ILE A 183 -15.65 0.46 -14.07
C ILE A 183 -15.17 -0.99 -13.94
N ARG A 184 -15.93 -1.87 -13.27
CA ARG A 184 -15.65 -3.32 -13.24
C ARG A 184 -15.66 -4.01 -14.61
N GLN A 185 -16.33 -3.42 -15.61
CA GLN A 185 -16.40 -3.94 -16.98
C GLN A 185 -15.35 -3.32 -17.92
N GLN A 186 -14.77 -2.18 -17.55
CA GLN A 186 -13.55 -1.72 -18.20
C GLN A 186 -12.44 -2.71 -17.83
N GLN A 187 -11.71 -3.18 -18.84
CA GLN A 187 -10.60 -4.10 -18.63
C GLN A 187 -9.56 -3.46 -17.69
N PRO A 188 -8.77 -4.25 -16.93
CA PRO A 188 -7.64 -3.72 -16.19
C PRO A 188 -6.82 -2.81 -17.11
N ASN A 189 -6.30 -1.71 -16.56
CA ASN A 189 -5.69 -0.62 -17.32
C ASN A 189 -4.76 -1.21 -18.42
N PRO A 190 -4.84 -0.80 -19.70
CA PRO A 190 -4.01 -1.38 -20.75
C PRO A 190 -2.50 -1.41 -20.42
N VAL A 191 -2.02 -0.44 -19.63
CA VAL A 191 -0.67 -0.41 -19.07
C VAL A 191 -0.45 -1.56 -18.08
N GLU A 192 -1.39 -1.80 -17.17
CA GLU A 192 -1.38 -2.88 -16.18
C GLU A 192 -1.54 -4.27 -16.83
N GLN A 193 -2.36 -4.42 -17.88
CA GLN A 193 -2.38 -5.64 -18.69
C GLN A 193 -1.02 -5.92 -19.31
N ARG A 194 -0.44 -4.94 -20.00
CA ARG A 194 0.89 -5.08 -20.61
C ARG A 194 1.98 -5.37 -19.59
N TYR A 195 1.84 -4.84 -18.38
CA TYR A 195 2.73 -5.09 -17.25
C TYR A 195 2.63 -6.52 -16.73
N MET A 196 1.41 -7.08 -16.63
CA MET A 196 1.19 -8.49 -16.27
C MET A 196 1.71 -9.45 -17.34
N GLU A 197 1.59 -9.11 -18.63
CA GLU A 197 2.24 -9.85 -19.73
C GLU A 197 3.77 -9.86 -19.58
N LEU A 198 4.38 -8.70 -19.29
CA LEU A 198 5.82 -8.56 -19.09
C LEU A 198 6.32 -9.35 -17.87
N LEU A 199 5.51 -9.43 -16.80
CA LEU A 199 5.81 -10.29 -15.65
C LEU A 199 5.78 -11.78 -16.00
N ALA A 200 4.72 -12.25 -16.65
CA ALA A 200 4.63 -13.64 -17.08
C ALA A 200 5.79 -14.02 -18.01
N LEU A 201 6.19 -13.10 -18.90
CA LEU A 201 7.34 -13.27 -19.79
C LEU A 201 8.68 -13.30 -19.03
N ARG A 202 8.88 -12.43 -18.04
CA ARG A 202 10.05 -12.45 -17.15
C ARG A 202 10.15 -13.79 -16.42
N ASP A 203 9.05 -14.29 -15.87
CA ASP A 203 9.02 -15.51 -15.07
C ASP A 203 9.31 -16.74 -15.95
N ASP A 204 8.82 -16.76 -17.19
CA ASP A 204 9.19 -17.79 -18.19
C ASP A 204 10.68 -17.72 -18.57
N TYR A 205 11.24 -16.52 -18.77
CA TYR A 205 12.68 -16.36 -19.01
C TYR A 205 13.54 -16.81 -17.83
N MET A 206 13.16 -16.47 -16.59
CA MET A 206 13.84 -16.92 -15.38
C MET A 206 13.84 -18.45 -15.28
N LYS A 207 12.68 -19.09 -15.52
CA LYS A 207 12.57 -20.55 -15.53
C LYS A 207 13.45 -21.19 -16.60
N ARG A 208 13.47 -20.64 -17.82
CA ARG A 208 14.37 -21.13 -18.89
C ARG A 208 15.84 -20.97 -18.54
N LEU A 209 16.23 -19.89 -17.85
CA LEU A 209 17.60 -19.70 -17.36
C LEU A 209 17.98 -20.75 -16.31
N GLU A 210 17.07 -21.10 -15.38
CA GLU A 210 17.30 -22.19 -14.42
C GLU A 210 17.45 -23.55 -15.12
N GLU A 211 16.56 -23.88 -16.08
CA GLU A 211 16.64 -25.11 -16.88
C GLU A 211 17.97 -25.21 -17.66
N LEU A 212 18.43 -24.09 -18.24
CA LEU A 212 19.73 -23.99 -18.93
C LEU A 212 20.92 -24.10 -17.98
N GLN A 213 20.85 -23.51 -16.78
CA GLN A 213 21.90 -23.66 -15.77
C GLN A 213 22.02 -25.12 -15.29
N ILE A 214 20.88 -25.79 -15.03
CA ILE A 214 20.85 -27.21 -14.65
C ILE A 214 21.41 -28.10 -15.76
N THR A 215 21.06 -27.85 -17.02
CA THR A 215 21.59 -28.62 -18.18
C THR A 215 23.02 -28.26 -18.57
N SER A 216 23.55 -27.11 -18.12
CA SER A 216 24.96 -26.73 -18.27
C SER A 216 25.89 -27.36 -17.22
N ASN A 217 25.34 -27.86 -16.10
CA ASN A 217 26.11 -28.40 -14.99
C ASN A 217 26.03 -29.96 -14.76
N PRO A 218 25.92 -30.82 -15.79
CA PRO A 218 25.93 -32.27 -15.59
C PRO A 218 27.37 -32.81 -15.50
N LYS A 219 27.81 -33.09 -14.26
CA LYS A 219 29.00 -33.90 -13.92
C LYS A 219 30.36 -33.32 -14.32
N LEU A 220 31.02 -32.63 -13.37
CA LEU A 220 32.43 -32.95 -13.09
C LEU A 220 32.46 -34.05 -12.02
N SER A 221 32.80 -35.27 -12.43
CA SER A 221 33.08 -36.39 -11.54
C SER A 221 34.53 -36.38 -11.07
N ASN A 222 34.74 -36.67 -9.78
CA ASN A 222 35.97 -37.24 -9.19
C ASN A 222 37.33 -36.82 -9.80
N SER A 223 37.98 -35.85 -9.17
CA SER A 223 39.42 -35.96 -8.90
C SER A 223 39.80 -35.18 -7.63
N SER A 224 40.67 -35.79 -6.83
CA SER A 224 41.14 -35.25 -5.56
C SER A 224 42.46 -34.48 -5.73
N SER A 225 42.57 -33.27 -5.18
CA SER A 225 43.68 -32.81 -4.30
C SER A 225 43.88 -31.29 -4.22
N SER A 226 44.32 -30.84 -3.04
CA SER A 226 45.10 -29.61 -2.74
C SER A 226 44.62 -28.22 -3.21
N SER A 227 44.07 -27.47 -2.26
CA SER A 227 44.48 -26.10 -1.85
C SER A 227 45.09 -25.12 -2.89
N SER A 228 44.45 -23.96 -3.06
CA SER A 228 45.09 -22.65 -2.80
C SER A 228 44.06 -21.51 -2.79
N SER A 229 44.48 -20.34 -2.32
CA SER A 229 43.65 -19.18 -1.97
C SER A 229 43.48 -18.15 -3.11
N SER A 230 42.50 -17.27 -2.91
CA SER A 230 42.57 -15.79 -3.09
C SER A 230 41.65 -15.12 -4.13
N SER A 231 41.43 -13.82 -3.86
CA SER A 231 40.87 -12.73 -4.69
C SER A 231 39.43 -12.80 -5.20
N SER A 232 38.50 -12.32 -4.35
CA SER A 232 37.26 -11.68 -4.79
C SER A 232 37.58 -10.54 -5.76
N SER A 233 37.18 -10.66 -7.03
CA SER A 233 37.35 -9.62 -8.04
C SER A 233 35.97 -9.11 -8.49
N SER A 234 35.68 -7.85 -8.21
CA SER A 234 34.46 -7.18 -8.65
C SER A 234 34.40 -7.13 -10.17
N GLN A 235 33.41 -7.80 -10.78
CA GLN A 235 33.09 -7.59 -12.19
C GLN A 235 31.95 -6.58 -12.31
N MET A 236 32.25 -5.47 -12.99
CA MET A 236 31.31 -4.41 -13.32
C MET A 236 30.19 -4.96 -14.20
N MET A 237 28.94 -4.54 -13.96
CA MET A 237 27.90 -4.68 -14.98
C MET A 237 28.27 -3.82 -16.19
N SER A 238 28.41 -4.45 -17.35
CA SER A 238 28.51 -3.74 -18.62
C SER A 238 27.15 -3.11 -18.94
N HIS A 239 27.15 -1.82 -19.27
CA HIS A 239 25.97 -1.14 -19.78
C HIS A 239 25.50 -1.81 -21.08
N VAL A 240 24.29 -2.37 -21.08
CA VAL A 240 23.62 -2.76 -22.32
C VAL A 240 22.99 -1.51 -22.93
N GLN A 241 23.62 -1.00 -23.98
CA GLN A 241 23.18 0.16 -24.73
C GLN A 241 22.03 -0.24 -25.66
N THR A 242 20.79 0.09 -25.30
CA THR A 242 19.62 -0.18 -26.13
C THR A 242 19.48 0.90 -27.21
N HIS A 243 19.72 0.53 -28.47
CA HIS A 243 19.22 1.29 -29.61
C HIS A 243 17.75 0.91 -29.86
N PHE A 244 16.83 1.82 -29.51
CA PHE A 244 15.71 2.31 -30.34
C PHE A 244 14.93 3.38 -29.56
#